data_AF-A0A940FDL8-F1
#
_entry.id   AF-A0A940FDL8-F1
#
_cell.length_a   1.000
_cell.length_b   1.000
_cell.length_c   1.000
_cell.angle_alpha   90.00
_cell.angle_beta   90.00
_cell.angle_gamma   90.00
#
_symmetry.space_group_name_H-M   'P 1'
#
loop_
_entity.id
_entity.type
_entity.pdbx_description
1 polymer ?
#
loop_
_entity_poly.entity_id
_entity_poly.type
_entity_poly.pdbx_seq_one_letter_code
_entity_poly.pdbx_strand_id
1 'polypeptide(L)'
;MTVPPMQPVLGRLMSLAYGGMLASGLVFAPQALAEPLPLPAASDAERLDREAAIRGNQLQLHQGLALAALGSMVLTAGLGLYATNFSAPEQHALFQSIHMGLGGITTGLYLGAAGLALTAPSGYPIERSGWDAVTIHRNLGWLHGAALATTVTLGILTATGRIPPSTHGIAGGTTLGLMTLSAGVIVFDF
;
A
#
# COMPACT_ATOMS: atom_id res chain seq x y z
N MET A 1 48.57 -42.48 -8.21
CA MET A 1 48.61 -41.36 -7.26
C MET A 1 47.51 -41.59 -6.26
N THR A 2 47.89 -41.97 -5.05
CA THR A 2 47.03 -42.48 -3.98
C THR A 2 46.60 -41.35 -3.06
N VAL A 3 45.30 -41.18 -2.85
CA VAL A 3 44.72 -40.25 -1.86
C VAL A 3 44.55 -41.00 -0.54
N PRO A 4 45.13 -40.52 0.57
CA PRO A 4 44.75 -40.91 1.93
C PRO A 4 43.94 -39.81 2.66
N PRO A 5 43.28 -40.16 3.78
CA PRO A 5 41.89 -39.80 4.01
C PRO A 5 41.66 -38.67 5.01
N MET A 6 40.46 -38.09 4.97
CA MET A 6 39.92 -37.26 6.05
C MET A 6 39.66 -38.10 7.31
N GLN A 7 40.08 -37.58 8.45
CA GLN A 7 39.52 -37.90 9.76
C GLN A 7 39.41 -36.63 10.63
N PRO A 8 38.47 -36.62 11.60
CA PRO A 8 37.87 -35.43 12.19
C PRO A 8 38.46 -35.11 13.57
N VAL A 9 37.73 -34.32 14.37
CA VAL A 9 37.79 -34.11 15.84
C VAL A 9 38.16 -32.65 16.18
N LEU A 10 37.18 -31.82 16.55
CA LEU A 10 36.66 -31.58 17.91
C LEU A 10 37.68 -30.88 18.82
N GLY A 11 37.21 -29.83 19.50
CA GLY A 11 37.73 -29.47 20.82
C GLY A 11 38.58 -28.21 20.91
N ARG A 12 37.90 -27.09 21.15
CA ARG A 12 38.12 -26.17 22.28
C ARG A 12 39.50 -26.11 22.95
N LEU A 13 39.90 -24.85 23.16
CA LEU A 13 40.66 -24.30 24.30
C LEU A 13 42.18 -24.48 24.26
N MET A 14 42.89 -23.38 24.04
CA MET A 14 43.70 -22.65 25.04
C MET A 14 44.56 -21.65 24.27
N SER A 15 44.42 -20.34 24.46
CA SER A 15 44.76 -19.53 25.64
C SER A 15 46.07 -18.78 25.39
N LEU A 16 46.01 -17.48 25.62
CA LEU A 16 47.10 -16.54 25.94
C LEU A 16 48.05 -16.20 24.77
N ALA A 17 48.05 -14.98 24.22
CA ALA A 17 48.21 -13.64 24.81
C ALA A 17 49.57 -13.03 24.41
N TYR A 18 49.59 -11.70 24.48
CA TYR A 18 50.69 -10.76 24.30
C TYR A 18 51.05 -10.40 22.85
N GLY A 19 50.97 -9.15 22.42
CA GLY A 19 50.64 -7.92 23.12
C GLY A 19 50.63 -6.74 22.15
N GLY A 20 49.92 -5.68 22.50
CA GLY A 20 49.83 -4.48 21.68
C GLY A 20 48.68 -3.57 22.08
N MET A 21 48.63 -3.21 23.36
CA MET A 21 47.84 -2.10 23.86
C MET A 21 48.42 -0.81 23.26
N LEU A 22 47.59 0.06 22.67
CA LEU A 22 47.32 1.40 23.21
C LEU A 22 46.43 2.25 22.29
N ALA A 23 45.38 2.77 22.93
CA ALA A 23 44.75 4.07 22.69
C ALA A 23 43.88 4.29 21.44
N SER A 24 42.62 3.87 21.53
CA SER A 24 41.46 4.68 21.12
C SER A 24 40.24 4.19 21.89
N GLY A 25 39.71 5.03 22.78
CA GLY A 25 38.70 4.70 23.79
C GLY A 25 37.29 4.44 23.24
N LEU A 26 37.13 3.47 22.35
CA LEU A 26 35.85 2.84 22.08
C LEU A 26 35.68 1.71 23.10
N VAL A 27 35.10 2.05 24.25
CA VAL A 27 34.48 1.05 25.13
C VAL A 27 33.40 0.39 24.28
N PHE A 28 33.67 -0.83 23.83
CA PHE A 28 32.64 -1.72 23.32
C PHE A 28 31.72 -2.01 24.49
N ALA A 29 30.70 -1.17 24.68
CA ALA A 29 29.64 -1.46 25.62
C ALA A 29 29.09 -2.84 25.19
N PRO A 30 29.06 -3.85 26.06
CA PRO A 30 28.33 -5.06 25.76
C PRO A 30 26.93 -4.59 25.40
N GLN A 31 26.45 -4.96 24.21
CA GLN A 31 25.04 -4.82 23.88
C GLN A 31 24.31 -5.45 25.06
N ALA A 32 23.70 -4.61 25.90
CA ALA A 32 22.80 -5.07 26.92
C ALA A 32 21.81 -5.92 26.14
N LEU A 33 21.87 -7.24 26.35
CA LEU A 33 20.87 -8.17 25.86
C LEU A 33 19.58 -7.57 26.39
N ALA A 34 18.82 -6.92 25.50
CA ALA A 34 17.52 -6.39 25.85
C ALA A 34 16.81 -7.54 26.56
N GLU A 35 16.40 -7.31 27.80
CA GLU A 35 15.63 -8.30 28.54
C GLU A 35 14.55 -8.83 27.58
N PRO A 36 14.43 -10.16 27.41
CA PRO A 36 13.39 -10.71 26.57
C PRO A 36 12.08 -10.08 27.04
N LEU A 37 11.39 -9.38 26.13
CA LEU A 37 10.09 -8.80 26.44
C LEU A 37 9.26 -9.89 27.13
N PRO A 38 8.63 -9.59 28.28
CA PRO A 38 7.82 -10.57 29.00
C PRO A 38 6.88 -11.25 28.00
N LEU A 39 6.90 -12.59 27.97
CA LEU A 39 5.99 -13.32 27.11
C LEU A 39 4.56 -12.85 27.43
N PRO A 40 3.77 -12.47 26.41
CA PRO A 40 2.41 -12.02 26.64
C PRO A 40 1.66 -13.07 27.46
N ALA A 41 0.78 -12.64 28.35
CA ALA A 41 -0.13 -13.57 29.01
C ALA A 41 -0.86 -14.38 27.92
N ALA A 42 -1.22 -15.64 28.16
CA ALA A 42 -1.87 -16.48 27.15
C ALA A 42 -3.10 -15.79 26.51
N SER A 43 -3.85 -15.01 27.29
CA SER A 43 -4.97 -14.18 26.82
C SER A 43 -4.58 -13.03 25.88
N ASP A 44 -3.38 -12.47 26.06
CA ASP A 44 -2.85 -11.43 25.17
C ASP A 44 -2.36 -12.04 23.85
N ALA A 45 -1.74 -13.23 23.88
CA ALA A 45 -1.36 -13.95 22.67
C ALA A 45 -2.59 -14.28 21.80
N GLU A 46 -3.66 -14.80 22.41
CA GLU A 46 -4.93 -15.08 21.71
C GLU A 46 -5.59 -13.82 21.12
N ARG A 47 -5.50 -12.67 21.80
CA ARG A 47 -6.00 -11.38 21.29
C ARG A 47 -5.18 -10.95 20.07
N LEU A 48 -3.86 -11.00 20.15
CA LEU A 48 -2.96 -10.60 19.08
C LEU A 48 -3.14 -11.47 17.82
N ASP A 49 -3.31 -12.78 17.99
CA ASP A 49 -3.57 -13.70 16.87
C ASP A 49 -4.90 -13.38 16.18
N ARG A 50 -5.94 -13.06 16.97
CA ARG A 50 -7.24 -12.64 16.41
C ARG A 50 -7.13 -11.32 15.65
N GLU A 51 -6.45 -10.33 16.21
CA GLU A 51 -6.23 -9.04 15.55
C GLU A 51 -5.43 -9.21 14.26
N ALA A 52 -4.39 -10.06 14.26
CA ALA A 52 -3.60 -10.38 13.08
C ALA A 52 -4.45 -11.04 11.98
N ALA A 53 -5.33 -11.98 12.33
CA ALA A 53 -6.24 -12.61 11.38
C ALA A 53 -7.22 -11.61 10.76
N ILE A 54 -7.81 -10.72 11.57
CA ILE A 54 -8.71 -9.66 11.10
C ILE A 54 -7.98 -8.72 10.13
N ARG A 55 -6.77 -8.29 10.51
CA ARG A 55 -5.93 -7.41 9.68
C ARG A 55 -5.55 -8.05 8.35
N GLY A 56 -5.15 -9.33 8.36
CA GLY A 56 -4.84 -10.08 7.15
C GLY A 56 -6.03 -10.14 6.20
N ASN A 57 -7.22 -10.41 6.72
CA ASN A 57 -8.45 -10.44 5.92
C ASN A 57 -8.82 -9.06 5.38
N GLN A 58 -8.78 -8.01 6.21
CA GLN A 58 -9.05 -6.64 5.77
C GLN A 58 -8.04 -6.15 4.71
N LEU A 59 -6.77 -6.54 4.82
CA LEU A 59 -5.74 -6.21 3.83
C LEU A 59 -6.04 -6.83 2.47
N GLN A 60 -6.37 -8.13 2.44
CA GLN A 60 -6.74 -8.82 1.19
C GLN A 60 -7.99 -8.21 0.56
N LEU A 61 -9.01 -7.91 1.37
CA LEU A 61 -10.22 -7.25 0.90
C LEU A 61 -9.95 -5.83 0.40
N HIS A 62 -9.13 -5.05 1.11
CA HIS A 62 -8.75 -3.70 0.70
C HIS A 62 -8.03 -3.74 -0.65
N GLN A 63 -7.04 -4.61 -0.82
CA GLN A 63 -6.29 -4.77 -2.07
C GLN A 63 -7.21 -5.21 -3.21
N GLY A 64 -8.08 -6.20 -2.99
CA GLY A 64 -9.03 -6.66 -4.00
C GLY A 64 -9.99 -5.56 -4.45
N LEU A 65 -10.59 -4.84 -3.50
CA LEU A 65 -11.50 -3.72 -3.79
C LEU A 65 -10.76 -2.54 -4.44
N ALA A 66 -9.55 -2.21 -3.98
CA ALA A 66 -8.76 -1.12 -4.53
C ALA A 66 -8.32 -1.41 -5.98
N LEU A 67 -7.92 -2.64 -6.30
CA LEU A 67 -7.60 -3.05 -7.66
C LEU A 67 -8.85 -3.08 -8.56
N ALA A 68 -9.98 -3.55 -8.04
CA ALA A 68 -11.25 -3.48 -8.77
C ALA A 68 -11.67 -2.03 -9.04
N ALA A 69 -11.51 -1.12 -8.06
CA ALA A 69 -11.76 0.30 -8.23
C ALA A 69 -10.84 0.91 -9.30
N LEU A 70 -9.54 0.62 -9.23
CA LEU A 70 -8.57 1.09 -10.21
C LEU A 70 -8.90 0.59 -11.63
N GLY A 71 -9.21 -0.70 -11.79
CA GLY A 71 -9.62 -1.27 -13.07
C GLY A 71 -10.90 -0.64 -13.61
N SER A 72 -11.92 -0.46 -12.76
CA SER A 72 -13.17 0.23 -13.13
C SER A 72 -12.91 1.68 -13.55
N MET A 73 -11.98 2.36 -12.88
CA MET A 73 -11.58 3.72 -13.22
C MET A 73 -10.87 3.82 -14.56
N VAL A 74 -9.97 2.88 -14.88
CA VAL A 74 -9.33 2.79 -16.20
C VAL A 74 -10.37 2.63 -17.31
N LEU A 75 -11.36 1.74 -17.11
CA LEU A 75 -12.46 1.56 -18.06
C LEU A 75 -13.31 2.83 -18.21
N THR A 76 -13.62 3.49 -17.10
CA THR A 76 -14.39 4.75 -17.08
C THR A 76 -13.64 5.86 -17.84
N ALA A 77 -12.35 6.02 -17.58
CA ALA A 77 -11.50 7.01 -18.26
C ALA A 77 -11.37 6.71 -19.76
N GLY A 78 -11.13 5.44 -20.12
CA GLY A 78 -11.04 5.00 -21.50
C GLY A 78 -12.35 5.25 -22.27
N LEU A 79 -13.49 4.95 -21.66
CA LEU A 79 -14.80 5.23 -22.23
C LEU A 79 -15.06 6.73 -22.42
N GLY A 80 -14.71 7.55 -21.43
CA GLY A 80 -14.84 9.01 -21.53
C GLY A 80 -13.99 9.60 -22.66
N LEU A 81 -12.75 9.11 -22.82
CA LEU A 81 -11.89 9.49 -23.94
C LEU A 81 -12.45 9.01 -25.29
N TYR A 82 -12.95 7.78 -25.34
CA TYR A 82 -13.55 7.22 -26.55
C TYR A 82 -14.77 8.03 -27.00
N ALA A 83 -15.69 8.29 -26.07
CA ALA A 83 -16.90 9.05 -26.34
C ALA A 83 -16.60 10.50 -26.78
N THR A 84 -15.53 11.10 -26.27
CA THR A 84 -15.17 12.48 -26.64
C THR A 84 -14.52 12.59 -28.00
N ASN A 85 -13.72 11.59 -28.41
CA ASN A 85 -12.83 11.71 -29.58
C ASN A 85 -13.22 10.84 -30.77
N PHE A 86 -13.99 9.77 -30.56
CA PHE A 86 -14.19 8.74 -31.58
C PHE A 86 -15.66 8.31 -31.78
N SER A 87 -16.57 8.66 -30.87
CA SER A 87 -17.98 8.29 -31.04
C SER A 87 -18.78 9.26 -31.89
N ALA A 88 -19.77 8.73 -32.60
CA ALA A 88 -20.76 9.54 -33.30
C ALA A 88 -21.76 10.18 -32.31
N PRO A 89 -22.32 11.37 -32.62
CA PRO A 89 -23.20 12.12 -31.72
C PRO A 89 -24.39 11.32 -31.18
N GLU A 90 -24.97 10.44 -31.99
CA GLU A 90 -26.10 9.60 -31.62
C GLU A 90 -25.78 8.57 -30.52
N GLN A 91 -24.51 8.26 -30.30
CA GLN A 91 -24.05 7.31 -29.27
C GLN A 91 -23.72 8.00 -27.94
N HIS A 92 -23.67 9.33 -27.90
CA HIS A 92 -23.23 10.08 -26.72
C HIS A 92 -24.08 9.79 -25.49
N ALA A 93 -25.40 9.69 -25.63
CA ALA A 93 -26.30 9.42 -24.51
C ALA A 93 -26.06 8.03 -23.89
N LEU A 94 -25.76 7.03 -24.73
CA LEU A 94 -25.42 5.67 -24.28
C LEU A 94 -24.10 5.69 -23.51
N PHE A 95 -23.05 6.26 -24.09
CA PHE A 95 -21.73 6.28 -23.44
C PHE A 95 -21.72 7.12 -22.17
N GLN A 96 -22.48 8.22 -22.13
CA GLN A 96 -22.67 8.99 -20.90
C GLN A 96 -23.31 8.13 -19.80
N SER A 97 -24.34 7.35 -20.15
CA SER A 97 -25.01 6.46 -19.18
C SER A 97 -24.08 5.38 -18.64
N ILE A 98 -23.29 4.76 -19.52
CA ILE A 98 -22.29 3.75 -19.12
C ILE A 98 -21.18 4.38 -18.27
N HIS A 99 -20.68 5.56 -18.66
CA HIS A 99 -19.66 6.32 -17.90
C HIS A 99 -20.13 6.64 -16.49
N MET A 100 -21.37 7.10 -16.33
CA MET A 100 -21.96 7.36 -15.02
C MET A 100 -22.09 6.07 -14.19
N GLY A 101 -22.53 4.97 -14.81
CA GLY A 101 -22.63 3.67 -14.13
C GLY A 101 -21.28 3.16 -13.63
N LEU A 102 -20.25 3.18 -14.48
CA LEU A 102 -18.89 2.79 -14.11
C LEU A 102 -18.28 3.72 -13.06
N GLY A 103 -18.53 5.03 -13.15
CA GLY A 103 -18.12 6.00 -12.13
C GLY A 103 -18.76 5.73 -10.77
N GLY A 104 -20.04 5.34 -10.74
CA GLY A 104 -20.73 4.90 -9.54
C GLY A 104 -20.11 3.64 -8.93
N ILE A 105 -19.83 2.62 -9.75
CA ILE A 105 -19.15 1.38 -9.33
C ILE A 105 -17.76 1.69 -8.76
N THR A 106 -16.96 2.48 -9.48
CA THR A 106 -15.62 2.91 -9.05
C THR A 106 -15.68 3.57 -7.67
N THR A 107 -16.63 4.50 -7.48
CA THR A 107 -16.81 5.22 -6.21
C THR A 107 -17.18 4.26 -5.08
N GLY A 108 -18.12 3.34 -5.32
CA GLY A 108 -18.52 2.35 -4.32
C GLY A 108 -17.37 1.43 -3.89
N LEU A 109 -16.63 0.88 -4.86
CA LEU A 109 -15.45 0.05 -4.60
C LEU A 109 -14.39 0.81 -3.81
N TYR A 110 -14.12 2.06 -4.19
CA TYR A 110 -13.17 2.92 -3.51
C TYR A 110 -13.57 3.18 -2.06
N LEU A 111 -14.83 3.56 -1.81
CA LEU A 111 -15.33 3.81 -0.46
C LEU A 111 -15.28 2.54 0.40
N GLY A 112 -15.57 1.37 -0.19
CA GLY A 112 -15.40 0.08 0.49
C GLY A 112 -13.95 -0.18 0.91
N ALA A 113 -12.99 0.00 -0.01
CA ALA A 113 -11.57 -0.13 0.29
C ALA A 113 -11.12 0.86 1.37
N ALA A 114 -11.51 2.14 1.27
CA ALA A 114 -11.19 3.16 2.24
C ALA A 114 -11.81 2.86 3.63
N GLY A 115 -13.04 2.36 3.67
CA GLY A 115 -13.71 1.95 4.91
C GLY A 115 -12.96 0.83 5.64
N LEU A 116 -12.44 -0.16 4.91
CA LEU A 116 -11.59 -1.21 5.49
C LEU A 116 -10.29 -0.65 6.08
N ALA A 117 -9.67 0.34 5.42
CA ALA A 117 -8.46 0.97 5.92
C ALA A 117 -8.70 1.77 7.21
N LEU A 118 -9.86 2.44 7.33
CA LEU A 118 -10.23 3.23 8.51
C LEU A 118 -10.64 2.37 9.71
N THR A 119 -11.16 1.17 9.47
CA THR A 119 -11.66 0.26 10.51
C THR A 119 -10.68 -0.83 10.90
N ALA A 120 -9.45 -0.79 10.36
CA ALA A 120 -8.42 -1.74 10.72
C ALA A 120 -8.02 -1.60 12.20
N PRO A 121 -7.91 -2.71 12.97
CA PRO A 121 -7.39 -2.68 14.35
C PRO A 121 -6.03 -1.96 14.41
N SER A 122 -5.64 -1.40 15.56
CA SER A 122 -4.40 -0.61 15.68
C SER A 122 -3.14 -1.41 15.38
N GLY A 123 -2.16 -0.77 14.73
CA GLY A 123 -0.83 -1.30 14.40
C GLY A 123 -0.12 -1.93 15.59
N TYR A 124 0.66 -2.99 15.34
CA TYR A 124 1.83 -3.22 16.17
C TYR A 124 2.66 -1.92 16.18
N PRO A 125 3.24 -1.51 17.31
CA PRO A 125 4.15 -0.38 17.32
C PRO A 125 5.33 -0.74 16.42
N ILE A 126 5.32 -0.20 15.20
CA ILE A 126 6.44 -0.33 14.27
C ILE A 126 7.38 0.82 14.58
N GLU A 127 8.51 0.52 15.23
CA GLU A 127 9.66 1.41 15.27
C GLU A 127 10.29 1.48 13.88
N ARG A 128 9.68 2.20 12.94
CA ARG A 128 10.31 2.52 11.66
C ARG A 128 10.36 4.02 11.47
N SER A 129 11.56 4.57 11.58
CA SER A 129 11.86 5.94 11.16
C SER A 129 12.20 5.92 9.67
N GLY A 130 11.31 6.40 8.79
CA GLY A 130 11.64 6.55 7.36
C GLY A 130 10.44 6.68 6.42
N TRP A 131 10.75 6.86 5.14
CA TRP A 131 9.80 6.85 4.02
C TRP A 131 9.67 5.42 3.47
N ASP A 132 8.93 4.55 4.17
CA ASP A 132 8.60 3.22 3.65
C ASP A 132 7.39 3.25 2.70
N ALA A 133 7.19 2.21 1.88
CA ALA A 133 6.07 2.17 0.93
C ALA A 133 4.71 2.33 1.60
N VAL A 134 4.54 1.83 2.84
CA VAL A 134 3.28 1.96 3.58
C VAL A 134 3.00 3.42 3.94
N THR A 135 4.00 4.15 4.41
CA THR A 135 3.89 5.58 4.72
C THR A 135 3.62 6.39 3.46
N ILE A 136 4.31 6.08 2.36
CA ILE A 136 4.09 6.73 1.07
C ILE A 136 2.68 6.45 0.55
N HIS A 137 2.22 5.19 0.56
CA HIS A 137 0.87 4.78 0.17
C HIS A 137 -0.18 5.49 1.01
N ARG A 138 0.01 5.61 2.33
CA ARG A 138 -0.89 6.34 3.23
C ARG A 138 -0.99 7.82 2.86
N ASN A 139 0.13 8.46 2.56
CA ASN A 139 0.15 9.87 2.13
C ASN A 139 -0.52 10.04 0.76
N LEU A 140 -0.22 9.16 -0.20
CA LEU A 140 -0.92 9.10 -1.48
C LEU A 140 -2.42 8.81 -1.29
N GLY A 141 -2.79 8.05 -0.26
CA GLY A 141 -4.14 7.79 0.21
C GLY A 141 -4.98 9.05 0.35
N TRP A 142 -4.43 10.04 1.06
CA TRP A 142 -5.07 11.34 1.23
C TRP A 142 -5.19 12.10 -0.08
N LEU A 143 -4.15 12.07 -0.91
CA LEU A 143 -4.12 12.78 -2.19
C LEU A 143 -5.13 12.19 -3.19
N HIS A 144 -5.13 10.87 -3.39
CA HIS A 144 -6.08 10.24 -4.32
C HIS A 144 -7.51 10.26 -3.78
N GLY A 145 -7.71 10.25 -2.45
CA GLY A 145 -9.03 10.49 -1.85
C GLY A 145 -9.59 11.87 -2.15
N ALA A 146 -8.79 12.92 -1.95
CA ALA A 146 -9.18 14.28 -2.29
C ALA A 146 -9.41 14.46 -3.80
N ALA A 147 -8.53 13.86 -4.62
CA ALA A 147 -8.66 13.90 -6.07
C ALA A 147 -9.95 13.19 -6.54
N LEU A 148 -10.30 12.03 -5.97
CA LEU A 148 -11.52 11.30 -6.34
C LEU A 148 -12.77 12.11 -5.96
N ALA A 149 -12.82 12.68 -4.76
CA ALA A 149 -13.91 13.55 -4.35
C ALA A 149 -14.09 14.74 -5.31
N THR A 150 -12.98 15.33 -5.75
CA THR A 150 -12.96 16.39 -6.76
C THR A 150 -13.50 15.90 -8.09
N THR A 151 -13.00 14.76 -8.60
CA THR A 151 -13.40 14.17 -9.89
C THR A 151 -14.90 13.84 -9.93
N VAL A 152 -15.46 13.26 -8.87
CA VAL A 152 -16.89 12.96 -8.76
C VAL A 152 -17.71 14.25 -8.78
N THR A 153 -17.31 15.26 -8.00
CA THR A 153 -17.98 16.56 -7.96
C THR A 153 -17.98 17.23 -9.34
N LEU A 154 -16.82 17.26 -10.01
CA LEU A 154 -16.71 17.82 -11.36
C LEU A 154 -17.50 16.99 -12.39
N GLY A 155 -17.62 15.68 -12.20
CA GLY A 155 -18.47 14.82 -13.04
C GLY A 155 -19.94 15.24 -12.98
N ILE A 156 -20.46 15.50 -11.78
CA ILE A 156 -21.83 16.00 -11.58
C ILE A 156 -22.02 17.39 -12.21
N LEU A 157 -21.06 18.30 -12.03
CA LEU A 157 -21.12 19.63 -12.65
C LEU A 157 -21.05 19.58 -14.18
N THR A 158 -20.26 18.65 -14.72
CA THR A 158 -20.18 18.41 -16.17
C THR A 158 -21.50 17.86 -16.70
N ALA A 159 -22.11 16.89 -16.00
CA ALA A 159 -23.40 16.31 -16.38
C ALA A 159 -24.56 17.33 -16.38
N THR A 160 -24.43 18.41 -15.60
CA THR A 160 -25.38 19.54 -15.57
C THR A 160 -25.02 20.68 -16.52
N GLY A 161 -23.96 20.53 -17.33
CA GLY A 161 -23.50 21.54 -18.28
C GLY A 161 -22.87 22.79 -17.65
N ARG A 162 -22.56 22.77 -16.35
CA ARG A 162 -22.02 23.93 -15.61
C ARG A 162 -20.54 24.18 -15.86
N ILE A 163 -19.80 23.14 -16.26
CA ILE A 163 -18.36 23.20 -16.57
C ILE A 163 -18.07 22.35 -17.81
N PRO A 164 -16.97 22.64 -18.55
CA PRO A 164 -16.61 21.86 -19.72
C PRO A 164 -16.12 20.45 -19.33
N PRO A 165 -16.36 19.43 -20.18
CA PRO A 165 -15.92 18.04 -19.92
C PRO A 165 -14.42 17.87 -19.72
N SER A 166 -13.60 18.74 -20.32
CA SER A 166 -12.14 18.73 -20.17
C SER A 166 -11.71 18.93 -18.71
N THR A 167 -12.42 19.76 -17.93
CA THR A 167 -12.12 19.99 -16.51
C THR A 167 -12.31 18.72 -15.69
N HIS A 168 -13.42 18.01 -15.90
CA HIS A 168 -13.64 16.69 -15.29
C HIS A 168 -12.61 15.66 -15.77
N GLY A 169 -12.28 15.66 -17.07
CA GLY A 169 -11.28 14.76 -17.65
C GLY A 169 -9.88 14.92 -17.05
N ILE A 170 -9.41 16.15 -16.86
CA ILE A 170 -8.11 16.46 -16.23
C ILE A 170 -8.09 15.97 -14.77
N ALA A 171 -9.15 16.24 -14.01
CA ALA A 171 -9.26 15.75 -12.65
C ALA A 171 -9.28 14.22 -12.61
N GLY A 172 -10.05 13.58 -13.49
CA GLY A 172 -10.12 12.13 -13.61
C GLY A 172 -8.77 11.50 -13.95
N GLY A 173 -8.02 12.07 -14.90
CA GLY A 173 -6.67 11.63 -15.22
C GLY A 173 -5.70 11.79 -14.03
N THR A 174 -5.82 12.89 -13.29
CA THR A 174 -5.02 13.14 -12.07
C THR A 174 -5.32 12.10 -10.99
N THR A 175 -6.60 11.82 -10.72
CA THR A 175 -7.01 10.78 -9.76
C THR A 175 -6.49 9.41 -10.19
N LEU A 176 -6.65 9.04 -11.46
CA LEU A 176 -6.19 7.75 -11.99
C LEU A 176 -4.67 7.62 -11.84
N GLY A 177 -3.91 8.68 -12.15
CA GLY A 177 -2.47 8.73 -11.93
C GLY A 177 -2.08 8.52 -10.48
N LEU A 178 -2.70 9.26 -9.55
CA LEU A 178 -2.42 9.11 -8.11
C LEU A 178 -2.78 7.72 -7.58
N MET A 179 -3.91 7.13 -7.99
CA MET A 179 -4.28 5.78 -7.60
C MET A 179 -3.30 4.73 -8.16
N THR A 180 -2.86 4.90 -9.40
CA THR A 180 -1.89 4.00 -10.04
C THR A 180 -0.53 4.07 -9.34
N LEU A 181 -0.06 5.29 -9.01
CA LEU A 181 1.16 5.49 -8.23
C LEU A 181 1.03 4.86 -6.84
N SER A 182 -0.09 5.07 -6.16
CA SER A 182 -0.37 4.51 -4.83
C SER A 182 -0.36 2.98 -4.83
N ALA A 183 -0.95 2.35 -5.85
CA ALA A 183 -0.89 0.91 -6.04
C ALA A 183 0.52 0.43 -6.38
N GLY A 184 1.23 1.14 -7.26
CA GLY A 184 2.58 0.79 -7.70
C GLY A 184 3.60 0.79 -6.57
N VAL A 185 3.57 1.80 -5.68
CA VAL A 185 4.49 1.87 -4.54
C VAL A 185 4.42 0.63 -3.65
N ILE A 186 3.24 0.00 -3.53
CA ILE A 186 3.08 -1.22 -2.73
C ILE A 186 3.57 -2.47 -3.47
N VAL A 187 3.49 -2.52 -4.80
CA VAL A 187 3.93 -3.70 -5.59
C VAL A 187 5.46 -3.86 -5.62
N PHE A 188 6.21 -2.77 -5.48
CA PHE A 188 7.68 -2.79 -5.58
C PHE A 188 8.43 -2.95 -4.24
N ASP A 189 7.72 -3.05 -3.12
CA ASP A 189 8.30 -3.14 -1.76
C ASP A 189 8.03 -4.51 -1.07
N PHE A 190 7.64 -5.52 -1.85
CA PHE A 190 7.55 -6.94 -1.46
C PHE A 190 8.57 -7.79 -2.23
#